data_AF-A0A7W1PRN4-F1
#
_entry.id   AF-A0A7W1PRN4-F1
#
_cell.length_a   1.000
_cell.length_b   1.000
_cell.length_c   1.000
_cell.angle_alpha   90.00
_cell.angle_beta   90.00
_cell.angle_gamma   90.00
#
_symmetry.space_group_name_H-M   'P 1'
#
loop_
_entity.id
_entity.type
_entity.pdbx_description
1 polymer ?
#
loop_
_entity_poly.entity_id
_entity_poly.type
_entity_poly.pdbx_seq_one_letter_code
_entity_poly.pdbx_strand_id
1 'polypeptide(L)' 'MKTKNSNVIKATTPYSNSRINRDKTLYAPNVGLVDIAQASKKYVKSVFGSSSREFKLISGISFKNQVKK' A
#
# COMPACT_ATOMS: atom_id res chain seq x y z
N MET A 1 20.63 -8.73 31.19
CA MET A 1 20.04 -7.49 30.63
C MET A 1 20.68 -7.08 29.29
N LYS A 2 22.01 -7.08 29.14
CA LYS A 2 22.70 -6.68 27.90
C LYS A 2 22.38 -7.54 26.66
N THR A 3 22.27 -8.86 26.81
CA THR A 3 21.99 -9.80 25.70
C THR A 3 20.61 -9.61 25.07
N LYS A 4 19.56 -9.39 25.90
CA LYS A 4 18.20 -9.15 25.41
C LYS A 4 18.13 -7.86 24.58
N ASN A 5 18.80 -6.80 25.04
CA ASN A 5 18.87 -5.53 24.31
C ASN A 5 19.61 -5.67 22.97
N SER A 6 20.72 -6.43 22.95
CA SER A 6 21.45 -6.72 21.71
C SER A 6 20.60 -7.50 20.70
N ASN A 7 19.80 -8.46 21.18
CA ASN A 7 18.90 -9.24 20.31
C ASN A 7 17.80 -8.38 19.69
N VAL A 8 17.21 -7.45 20.46
CA VAL A 8 16.22 -6.50 19.93
C VAL A 8 16.83 -5.64 18.83
N ILE A 9 18.00 -5.05 19.06
CA ILE A 9 18.69 -4.21 18.06
C ILE A 9 18.97 -5.01 16.79
N LYS A 10 19.46 -6.26 16.92
CA LYS A 10 19.72 -7.15 15.78
C LYS A 10 18.45 -7.48 14.99
N ALA A 11 17.29 -7.61 15.64
CA ALA A 11 16.01 -7.87 14.99
C ALA A 11 15.37 -6.61 14.39
N THR A 12 15.59 -5.44 14.98
CA THR A 12 14.99 -4.18 14.51
C THR A 12 15.51 -3.77 13.12
N THR A 13 16.80 -3.97 12.83
CA THR A 13 17.38 -3.62 11.53
C THR A 13 16.72 -4.33 10.34
N PRO A 14 16.66 -5.68 10.27
CA PRO A 14 16.01 -6.37 9.16
C PRO A 14 14.50 -6.11 9.10
N TYR A 15 13.85 -5.92 10.25
CA TYR A 15 12.44 -5.52 10.32
C TYR A 15 12.20 -4.14 9.67
N SER A 16 13.02 -3.15 10.01
CA SER A 16 12.93 -1.80 9.45
C SER A 16 13.19 -1.80 7.95
N ASN A 17 14.24 -2.52 7.50
CA ASN A 17 14.56 -2.65 6.08
C ASN A 17 13.42 -3.32 5.29
N SER A 18 12.82 -4.37 5.86
CA SER A 18 11.65 -5.04 5.25
C SER A 18 10.46 -4.09 5.11
N ARG A 19 10.21 -3.24 6.12
CA ARG A 19 9.16 -2.20 6.04
C ARG A 19 9.44 -1.17 4.96
N ILE A 20 10.68 -0.68 4.85
CA ILE A 20 11.08 0.25 3.80
C ILE A 20 10.85 -0.36 2.42
N ASN A 21 11.24 -1.63 2.23
CA ASN A 21 11.04 -2.32 0.95
C ASN A 21 9.55 -2.49 0.62
N ARG A 22 8.74 -2.88 1.60
CA ARG A 22 7.28 -2.95 1.45
C ARG A 22 6.71 -1.59 1.06
N ASP A 23 7.14 -0.52 1.71
CA ASP A 23 6.61 0.82 1.46
C ASP A 23 7.00 1.34 0.07
N LYS A 24 8.20 1.01 -0.41
CA LYS A 24 8.61 1.27 -1.80
C LYS A 24 7.72 0.56 -2.81
N THR A 25 7.30 -0.69 -2.56
CA THR A 25 6.43 -1.42 -3.48
C THR A 25 4.97 -0.95 -3.42
N LEU A 26 4.45 -0.67 -2.23
CA LEU A 26 3.03 -0.35 -2.05
C LEU A 26 2.69 1.11 -2.31
N TYR A 27 3.58 2.04 -1.93
CA TYR A 27 3.29 3.47 -1.82
C TYR A 27 4.24 4.35 -2.63
N ALA A 28 5.01 3.78 -3.57
CA ALA A 28 5.77 4.60 -4.51
C ALA A 28 4.82 5.49 -5.33
N PRO A 29 5.15 6.77 -5.52
CA PRO A 29 4.34 7.67 -6.33
C PRO A 29 4.14 7.12 -7.74
N ASN A 30 2.89 7.08 -8.22
CA ASN A 30 2.47 6.66 -9.57
C ASN A 30 2.71 5.18 -9.95
N VAL A 31 3.67 4.50 -9.32
CA VAL A 31 4.05 3.11 -9.62
C VAL A 31 3.75 2.14 -8.48
N GLY A 32 3.38 2.66 -7.31
CA GLY A 32 2.98 1.87 -6.16
C GLY A 32 1.62 1.20 -6.38
N LEU A 33 1.42 0.06 -5.72
CA LEU A 33 0.20 -0.73 -5.83
C LEU A 33 -1.07 0.08 -5.53
N VAL A 34 -1.02 0.99 -4.54
CA VAL A 34 -2.18 1.82 -4.19
C VAL A 34 -2.56 2.78 -5.30
N ASP A 35 -1.57 3.48 -5.88
CA ASP A 35 -1.81 4.46 -6.95
C ASP A 35 -2.30 3.77 -8.23
N ILE A 36 -1.68 2.65 -8.61
CA ILE A 36 -2.11 1.83 -9.75
C ILE A 36 -3.54 1.34 -9.54
N ALA A 37 -3.87 0.82 -8.35
CA ALA A 37 -5.23 0.35 -8.07
C ALA A 37 -6.27 1.48 -8.16
N GLN A 38 -5.94 2.69 -7.69
CA GLN A 38 -6.81 3.85 -7.83
C GLN A 38 -6.96 4.28 -9.30
N ALA A 39 -5.89 4.25 -10.09
CA ALA A 39 -5.92 4.55 -11.51
C ALA A 39 -6.81 3.56 -12.28
N SER A 40 -6.66 2.25 -12.01
CA SER A 40 -7.50 1.21 -12.60
C SER A 40 -8.99 1.42 -12.28
N LYS A 41 -9.32 1.81 -11.03
CA LYS A 41 -10.70 2.14 -10.66
C LYS A 41 -11.24 3.35 -11.41
N LYS A 42 -10.43 4.40 -11.56
CA LYS A 42 -10.81 5.60 -12.31
C LYS A 42 -11.07 5.25 -13.78
N TYR A 43 -10.24 4.39 -14.37
CA TYR A 43 -10.43 3.90 -15.73
C TYR A 43 -11.74 3.11 -15.89
N VAL A 44 -12.00 2.14 -15.00
CA VAL A 44 -13.27 1.39 -15.05
C VAL A 44 -14.47 2.34 -14.85
N LYS A 45 -14.35 3.34 -13.97
CA LYS A 45 -15.38 4.37 -13.79
C LYS A 45 -15.60 5.19 -15.07
N SER A 46 -14.54 5.57 -15.78
CA SER A 46 -14.66 6.37 -17.01
C SER A 46 -15.25 5.59 -18.16
N VAL A 47 -14.97 4.28 -18.25
CA VAL A 47 -15.47 3.42 -19.33
C VAL A 47 -16.92 2.99 -19.10
N PHE A 48 -17.25 2.50 -17.91
CA PHE A 48 -18.57 1.92 -17.63
C PHE A 48 -19.54 2.86 -16.91
N GLY A 49 -19.04 4.00 -16.39
CA GLY A 49 -19.82 4.92 -15.57
C GLY A 49 -19.91 4.48 -14.11
N SER A 50 -20.28 5.43 -13.24
CA SER A 50 -20.35 5.24 -11.78
C SER A 50 -21.49 4.36 -11.30
N SER A 51 -22.56 4.21 -12.09
CA SER A 51 -23.74 3.41 -11.75
C SER A 51 -23.61 1.92 -12.11
N SER A 52 -22.60 1.58 -12.91
CA SER A 52 -22.33 0.22 -13.40
C SER A 52 -22.05 -0.78 -12.29
N ARG A 53 -22.39 -2.06 -12.54
CA ARG A 53 -22.15 -3.14 -11.57
C ARG A 53 -20.66 -3.42 -11.42
N GLU A 54 -19.93 -3.30 -12.52
CA GLU A 54 -18.48 -3.46 -12.66
C GLU A 54 -17.75 -2.48 -11.76
N PHE A 55 -18.07 -1.18 -11.85
CA PHE A 55 -17.47 -0.17 -10.98
C PHE A 55 -17.86 -0.38 -9.51
N LYS A 56 -19.12 -0.72 -9.23
CA LYS A 56 -19.57 -0.96 -7.84
C LYS A 56 -18.81 -2.10 -7.15
N LEU A 57 -18.58 -3.22 -7.84
CA LEU A 57 -17.83 -4.35 -7.30
C LEU A 57 -16.42 -3.96 -6.90
N ILE A 58 -15.69 -3.26 -7.77
CA ILE A 58 -14.32 -2.85 -7.47
C ILE A 58 -14.27 -1.66 -6.51
N SER A 59 -15.29 -0.80 -6.48
CA SER A 59 -15.30 0.41 -5.66
C SER A 59 -15.25 0.10 -4.16
N GLY A 60 -15.82 -1.02 -3.73
CA GLY A 60 -15.82 -1.45 -2.32
C GLY A 60 -14.46 -1.81 -1.74
N ILE A 61 -13.45 -2.11 -2.58
CA ILE A 61 -12.12 -2.52 -2.12
C ILE A 61 -11.31 -1.28 -1.70
N SER A 62 -10.99 -1.08 -0.42
CA SER A 62 -10.29 0.14 0.00
C SER A 62 -8.77 0.04 -0.25
N PHE A 63 -8.21 1.01 -0.99
CA PHE A 63 -6.77 1.22 -1.11
C PHE A 63 -6.40 2.56 -0.49
N LYS A 64 -5.56 2.54 0.56
CA LYS A 64 -5.16 3.73 1.31
C LYS A 64 -3.65 3.88 1.30
N ASN A 65 -3.19 5.10 0.99
CA ASN A 65 -1.79 5.47 1.16
C ASN A 65 -1.45 5.66 2.65
N GLN A 66 -0.18 5.50 3.01
CA GLN A 66 0.29 5.81 4.36
C GLN A 66 0.07 7.31 4.61
N VAL A 67 -0.62 7.63 5.71
CA VAL A 67 -0.64 9.01 6.22
C VAL A 67 0.76 9.29 6.76
N LYS A 68 1.47 10.25 6.17
CA LYS A 68 2.71 10.76 6.77
C LYS A 68 2.35 11.30 8.15
N LYS A 69 2.81 10.63 9.21
CA LYS A 69 2.75 11.14 10.59
C LYS A 69 3.89 12.11 10.81
#